data_AF-A0A396GNK8-F1
#
_entry.id   AF-A0A396GNK8-F1
#
_cell.length_a   1.000
_cell.length_b   1.000
_cell.length_c   1.000
_cell.angle_alpha   90.00
_cell.angle_beta   90.00
_cell.angle_gamma   90.00
#
_symmetry.space_group_name_H-M   'P 1'
#
loop_
_entity.id
_entity.type
_entity.pdbx_description
1 polymer ?
#
loop_
_entity_poly.entity_id
_entity_poly.type
_entity_poly.pdbx_seq_one_letter_code
_entity_poly.pdbx_strand_id
1 'polypeptide(L)'
;MDLLYVMKVRYAPHLPLVLCGLTCTFRGGLKTGIVGRTGSGKSTLIQTLFRLVEPTVGVLIIDNINISTIGLHDLRSRLTIIPQVPTMFEGTALDKCQLGDEVRKKEGKLDSSGCLQFY
;
A
#
# COMPACT_ATOMS: atom_id res chain seq x y z
N MET A 1 0.36 6.22 11.83
CA MET A 1 0.08 5.97 10.41
C MET A 1 -0.81 7.06 9.85
N ASP A 2 -0.28 8.28 9.84
CA ASP A 2 -0.89 9.36 9.07
C ASP A 2 -0.30 9.34 7.67
N LEU A 3 -1.16 9.17 6.66
CA LEU A 3 -0.76 9.09 5.27
C LEU A 3 -1.31 10.29 4.52
N LEU A 4 -0.45 11.18 4.06
CA LEU A 4 -0.77 12.34 3.24
C LEU A 4 -0.20 12.13 1.84
N TYR A 5 -1.01 12.36 0.81
CA TYR A 5 -0.51 12.33 -0.56
C TYR A 5 -1.25 13.33 -1.44
N VAL A 6 -0.53 13.83 -2.44
CA VAL A 6 -1.06 14.54 -3.61
C VAL A 6 -0.45 13.82 -4.79
N MET A 7 -1.24 13.15 -5.63
CA MET A 7 -0.64 12.36 -6.72
C MET A 7 -1.41 12.33 -8.02
N LYS A 8 -0.65 12.29 -9.12
CA LYS A 8 -1.13 11.97 -10.46
C LYS A 8 -0.51 10.65 -10.91
N VAL A 9 -1.34 9.71 -11.34
CA VAL A 9 -0.91 8.36 -11.69
C VAL A 9 -1.44 7.98 -13.06
N ARG A 10 -0.57 7.38 -13.88
CA ARG A 10 -0.90 6.70 -15.15
C ARG A 10 -0.03 5.45 -15.27
N TYR A 11 -0.55 4.44 -15.95
CA TYR A 11 0.17 3.17 -16.14
C TYR A 11 1.31 3.27 -17.16
N ALA A 12 1.21 4.19 -18.13
CA ALA A 12 2.27 4.46 -19.10
C ALA A 12 2.25 5.94 -19.53
N PRO A 13 3.37 6.51 -20.01
CA PRO A 13 3.44 7.93 -20.38
C PRO A 13 2.40 8.36 -21.42
N HIS A 14 2.09 7.47 -22.37
CA HIS A 14 1.12 7.69 -23.46
C HIS A 14 -0.33 7.41 -23.07
N LEU A 15 -0.58 6.84 -21.88
CA LEU A 15 -1.93 6.55 -21.39
C LEU A 15 -2.49 7.73 -20.60
N PRO A 16 -3.83 7.88 -20.56
CA PRO A 16 -4.47 8.90 -19.75
C PRO A 16 -4.17 8.74 -18.26
N LEU A 17 -4.27 9.84 -17.52
CA LEU A 17 -4.20 9.82 -16.06
C LEU A 17 -5.40 9.06 -15.50
N VAL A 18 -5.13 8.12 -14.60
CA VAL A 18 -6.13 7.35 -13.86
C VAL A 18 -6.47 8.03 -12.54
N LEU A 19 -5.45 8.55 -11.85
CA LEU A 19 -5.62 9.42 -10.69
C LEU A 19 -5.19 10.84 -11.08
N CYS A 20 -6.09 11.80 -10.92
CA CYS A 20 -5.93 13.18 -11.39
C CYS A 20 -5.74 14.17 -10.24
N GLY A 21 -4.63 14.08 -9.50
CA GLY A 21 -4.34 15.01 -8.40
C GLY A 21 -5.12 14.68 -7.13
N LEU A 22 -5.23 13.38 -6.82
CA LEU A 22 -5.92 12.90 -5.63
C LEU A 22 -5.16 13.39 -4.39
N THR A 23 -5.84 14.14 -3.53
CA THR A 23 -5.31 14.62 -2.24
C THR A 23 -6.15 14.05 -1.12
N CYS A 24 -5.56 13.22 -0.25
CA CYS A 24 -6.27 12.77 0.93
C CYS A 24 -5.33 12.47 2.09
N THR A 25 -5.90 12.41 3.30
CA THR A 25 -5.19 12.04 4.51
C THR A 25 -5.90 10.90 5.21
N PHE A 26 -5.18 9.80 5.45
CA PHE A 26 -5.67 8.70 6.29
C PHE A 26 -5.02 8.82 7.65
N ARG A 27 -5.80 8.78 8.73
CA ARG A 27 -5.25 8.83 10.08
C ARG A 27 -5.01 7.44 10.66
N GLY A 28 -3.95 7.32 11.43
CA GLY A 28 -3.59 6.07 12.09
C GLY A 28 -4.67 5.64 13.10
N GLY A 29 -4.88 4.33 13.25
CA GLY A 29 -5.85 3.78 14.20
C GLY A 29 -7.32 3.89 13.79
N LEU A 30 -7.61 4.49 12.62
CA LEU A 30 -8.96 4.55 12.06
C LEU A 30 -9.11 3.59 10.89
N LYS A 31 -10.28 2.94 10.81
CA LYS A 31 -10.67 2.14 9.66
C LYS A 31 -11.21 3.07 8.57
N THR A 32 -10.47 3.24 7.48
CA THR A 32 -10.93 4.05 6.34
C THR A 32 -11.39 3.17 5.19
N GLY A 33 -12.63 3.37 4.74
CA GLY A 33 -13.17 2.74 3.54
C GLY A 33 -13.02 3.63 2.31
N ILE A 34 -12.60 3.04 1.18
CA ILE A 34 -12.52 3.73 -0.12
C ILE A 34 -13.64 3.20 -1.02
N VAL A 35 -14.63 4.04 -1.34
CA VAL A 35 -15.78 3.65 -2.16
C VAL A 35 -15.85 4.45 -3.47
N GLY A 36 -16.45 3.86 -4.50
CA GLY A 36 -16.63 4.50 -5.81
C GLY A 36 -17.01 3.52 -6.92
N ARG A 37 -17.52 4.03 -8.04
CA ARG A 37 -17.90 3.20 -9.21
C ARG A 37 -16.71 2.40 -9.76
N THR A 38 -16.97 1.28 -10.44
CA THR A 38 -15.93 0.56 -11.18
C THR A 38 -15.20 1.49 -12.15
N GLY A 39 -13.88 1.37 -12.24
CA GLY A 39 -13.04 2.27 -13.05
C GLY A 39 -12.66 3.60 -12.39
N SER A 40 -13.11 3.89 -11.16
CA SER A 40 -12.78 5.15 -10.47
C SER A 40 -11.34 5.27 -9.93
N GLY A 41 -10.47 4.29 -10.22
CA GLY A 41 -9.07 4.31 -9.78
C GLY A 41 -8.78 3.78 -8.36
N LYS A 42 -9.74 3.12 -7.69
CA LYS A 42 -9.54 2.54 -6.34
C LYS A 42 -8.38 1.53 -6.30
N SER A 43 -8.39 0.56 -7.21
CA SER A 43 -7.31 -0.43 -7.33
C SER A 43 -5.98 0.23 -7.69
N THR A 44 -6.01 1.30 -8.49
CA THR A 44 -4.82 2.10 -8.83
C THR A 44 -4.26 2.82 -7.60
N LEU A 45 -5.12 3.37 -6.73
CA LEU A 45 -4.72 3.96 -5.45
C LEU A 45 -4.01 2.91 -4.58
N ILE A 46 -4.60 1.73 -4.42
CA ILE A 46 -3.99 0.61 -3.68
C ILE A 46 -2.64 0.23 -4.31
N GLN A 47 -2.58 0.03 -5.63
CA GLN A 47 -1.33 -0.28 -6.33
C GLN A 47 -0.24 0.78 -6.12
N THR A 48 -0.62 2.06 -6.07
CA THR A 48 0.31 3.16 -5.85
C THR A 48 0.85 3.16 -4.41
N LEU A 49 0.01 2.83 -3.43
CA LEU A 49 0.41 2.71 -2.02
C LEU A 49 1.44 1.59 -1.79
N PHE A 50 1.32 0.50 -2.54
CA PHE A 50 2.28 -0.61 -2.52
C PHE A 50 3.50 -0.39 -3.42
N ARG A 51 3.61 0.80 -4.02
CA ARG A 51 4.60 1.14 -5.05
C ARG A 51 4.70 0.07 -6.14
N LEU A 52 3.56 -0.50 -6.55
CA LEU A 52 3.45 -1.34 -7.75
C LEU A 52 3.39 -0.46 -9.00
N VAL A 53 2.85 0.74 -8.86
CA VAL A 53 2.86 1.80 -9.86
C VAL A 53 3.37 3.06 -9.17
N GLU A 54 4.41 3.70 -9.71
CA GLU A 54 4.91 4.94 -9.14
C GLU A 54 4.09 6.14 -9.64
N PRO A 55 3.82 7.14 -8.78
CA PRO A 55 3.14 8.36 -9.20
C PRO A 55 4.01 9.12 -10.22
N THR A 56 3.38 9.63 -11.28
CA THR A 56 4.09 10.46 -12.26
C THR A 56 4.40 11.85 -11.71
N VAL A 57 3.52 12.37 -10.84
CA VAL A 57 3.69 13.65 -10.16
C VAL A 57 3.19 13.51 -8.74
N GLY A 58 3.93 14.11 -7.80
CA GLY A 58 3.58 14.15 -6.40
C GLY A 58 4.37 13.18 -5.53
N VAL A 59 4.01 13.11 -4.25
CA VAL A 59 4.70 12.29 -3.25
C VAL A 59 3.69 11.55 -2.39
N LEU A 60 4.10 10.38 -1.89
CA LEU A 60 3.36 9.62 -0.90
C LEU A 60 4.15 9.63 0.40
N ILE A 61 3.53 10.11 1.45
CA ILE A 61 4.16 10.25 2.77
C ILE A 61 3.38 9.37 3.74
N ILE A 62 4.05 8.38 4.34
CA ILE A 62 3.52 7.56 5.43
C ILE A 62 4.32 7.90 6.68
N ASP A 63 3.64 8.27 7.77
CA ASP A 63 4.28 8.62 9.05
C ASP A 63 5.37 9.69 8.90
N ASN A 64 5.06 10.74 8.13
CA ASN A 64 5.97 11.84 7.80
C ASN A 64 7.22 11.44 7.01
N ILE A 65 7.27 10.22 6.47
CA ILE A 65 8.38 9.75 5.64
C ILE A 65 7.90 9.52 4.21
N ASN A 66 8.66 10.05 3.26
CA ASN A 66 8.42 9.78 1.85
C ASN A 66 8.72 8.30 1.55
N ILE A 67 7.71 7.54 1.11
CA ILE A 67 7.87 6.12 0.85
C ILE A 67 8.79 5.82 -0.34
N SER A 68 9.07 6.80 -1.21
CA SER A 68 10.01 6.64 -2.32
C SER A 68 11.45 6.46 -1.84
N THR A 69 11.78 6.95 -0.63
CA THR A 69 13.12 6.83 -0.04
C THR A 69 13.30 5.53 0.76
N ILE A 70 12.21 4.78 0.99
CA ILE A 70 12.23 3.50 1.71
C ILE A 70 12.39 2.35 0.70
N GLY A 71 13.11 1.28 1.08
CA GLY A 71 13.19 0.07 0.27
C GLY A 71 11.83 -0.65 0.16
N LEU A 72 11.53 -1.23 -1.00
CA LEU A 72 10.25 -1.92 -1.25
C LEU A 72 9.94 -3.02 -0.23
N HIS A 73 10.96 -3.73 0.25
CA HIS A 73 10.80 -4.78 1.26
C HIS A 73 10.31 -4.22 2.60
N ASP A 74 10.91 -3.14 3.10
CA ASP A 74 10.53 -2.50 4.36
C ASP A 74 9.17 -1.76 4.25
N LEU A 75 8.84 -1.23 3.07
CA LEU A 75 7.51 -0.68 2.84
C LEU A 75 6.43 -1.78 2.85
N ARG A 76 6.66 -2.88 2.12
CA ARG A 76 5.69 -3.96 1.97
C ARG A 76 5.53 -4.82 3.22
N SER A 77 6.53 -4.87 4.11
CA SER A 77 6.37 -5.55 5.40
C SER A 77 5.40 -4.83 6.35
N ARG A 78 5.12 -3.55 6.10
CA ARG A 78 4.26 -2.68 6.94
C ARG A 78 2.86 -2.48 6.37
N LEU A 79 2.65 -2.84 5.10
CA LEU A 79 1.36 -2.74 4.41
C LEU A 79 0.82 -4.14 4.13
N THR A 80 -0.42 -4.42 4.54
CA THR A 80 -1.06 -5.71 4.26
C THR A 80 -2.21 -5.51 3.27
N ILE A 81 -2.12 -6.15 2.10
CA ILE A 81 -3.26 -6.31 1.18
C ILE A 81 -3.96 -7.62 1.51
N ILE A 82 -5.29 -7.57 1.57
CA ILE A 82 -6.13 -8.75 1.48
C ILE A 82 -6.66 -8.79 0.04
N PRO A 83 -6.22 -9.75 -0.81
CA PRO A 83 -6.70 -9.80 -2.19
C PRO A 83 -8.20 -10.13 -2.22
N GLN A 84 -8.95 -9.47 -3.10
CA GLN A 84 -10.41 -9.70 -3.22
C GLN A 84 -10.78 -11.09 -3.74
N VAL A 85 -9.85 -11.79 -4.39
CA VAL A 85 -9.97 -13.22 -4.72
C VAL A 85 -8.89 -13.95 -3.92
N PRO A 86 -9.25 -14.89 -3.02
CA PRO A 86 -8.24 -15.70 -2.35
C PRO A 86 -7.51 -16.53 -3.41
N THR A 87 -6.20 -16.36 -3.54
CA THR A 87 -5.37 -17.33 -4.25
C THR A 87 -5.36 -18.63 -3.44
N MET A 88 -6.29 -19.52 -3.79
CA MET A 88 -6.34 -20.88 -3.30
C MET A 88 -5.18 -21.63 -3.97
N PHE A 89 -4.01 -21.65 -3.33
CA PHE A 89 -2.95 -22.58 -3.71
C PHE A 89 -3.44 -23.98 -3.36
N GLU A 90 -3.39 -24.91 -4.32
CA GLU A 90 -3.57 -26.34 -4.05
C GLU A 90 -2.40 -26.81 -3.16
N GLY A 91 -2.62 -26.73 -1.85
CA GLY A 91 -1.68 -27.13 -0.81
C GLY A 91 -2.42 -27.11 0.51
N THR A 92 -2.40 -28.24 1.21
CA THR A 92 -3.11 -28.48 2.46
C THR A 92 -2.77 -27.40 3.49
N ALA A 93 -3.75 -26.98 4.29
CA ALA A 93 -3.68 -25.86 5.24
C ALA A 93 -2.55 -25.94 6.30
N LEU A 94 -1.79 -27.04 6.33
CA LEU A 94 -0.73 -27.32 7.31
C LEU A 94 0.64 -26.71 6.96
N ASP A 95 0.92 -26.38 5.69
CA ASP A 95 2.24 -25.85 5.29
C ASP A 95 2.44 -24.35 5.56
N LYS A 96 1.36 -23.60 5.86
CA LYS A 96 1.41 -22.13 5.96
C LYS A 96 1.76 -21.57 7.34
N CYS A 97 1.91 -22.40 8.38
CA CYS A 97 2.16 -21.90 9.74
C CYS A 97 3.64 -21.59 10.03
N GLN A 98 4.58 -21.96 9.15
CA GLN A 98 6.03 -21.86 9.46
C GLN A 98 6.80 -20.72 8.78
N LEU A 99 6.16 -19.85 8.00
CA LEU A 99 6.85 -18.70 7.40
C LEU A 99 6.53 -17.37 8.12
N GLY A 100 6.51 -17.41 9.47
CA GLY A 100 6.24 -16.25 10.32
C GLY A 100 7.44 -15.75 11.14
N ASP A 101 8.51 -16.54 11.29
CA ASP A 101 9.53 -16.29 12.31
C ASP A 101 10.96 -16.23 11.74
N GLU A 102 11.29 -15.26 10.87
CA GLU A 102 12.71 -14.92 10.64
C GLU A 102 13.00 -13.49 10.17
N VAL A 103 12.28 -12.48 10.69
CA VAL A 103 12.67 -11.05 10.54
C VAL A 103 12.74 -10.37 11.91
N ARG A 104 13.47 -11.01 12.84
CA ARG A 104 13.78 -10.46 14.17
C ARG A 104 15.26 -10.14 14.30
N LYS A 105 15.73 -9.15 13.55
CA LYS A 105 16.85 -8.25 13.93
C LYS A 105 17.22 -7.36 12.76
N LYS A 106 16.78 -6.10 12.80
CA LYS A 106 17.67 -4.96 12.55
C LYS A 106 16.99 -3.68 13.06
N GLU A 107 17.75 -2.96 13.87
CA GLU A 107 17.36 -1.73 14.54
C GLU A 107 17.35 -0.56 13.54
N GLY A 108 16.34 0.29 13.70
CA GLY A 108 15.94 1.36 12.77
C GLY A 108 14.41 1.49 12.76
N LYS A 109 13.82 1.63 13.96
CA LYS A 109 12.36 1.52 14.18
C LYS A 109 11.63 2.79 13.74
N LEU A 110 10.88 2.70 12.65
CA LEU A 110 9.56 3.33 12.53
C LEU A 110 8.57 2.47 13.33
N ASP A 111 7.82 3.09 14.24
CA ASP A 111 6.95 2.42 15.20
C ASP A 111 5.85 1.62 14.47
N SER A 112 5.67 0.37 14.87
CA SER A 112 4.79 -0.60 14.21
C SER A 112 3.30 -0.43 14.57
N SER A 113 2.87 0.78 14.91
CA SER A 113 1.59 1.03 15.59
C SER A 113 0.36 1.08 14.66
N GLY A 114 0.49 0.76 13.37
CA GLY A 114 -0.66 0.77 12.46
C GLY A 114 -0.41 0.02 11.16
N CYS A 115 -0.83 -1.24 11.10
CA CYS A 115 -0.94 -1.92 9.81
C CYS A 115 -2.17 -1.36 9.06
N LEU A 116 -1.98 -0.76 7.89
CA LEU A 116 -3.10 -0.43 7.00
C LEU A 116 -3.56 -1.72 6.32
N GLN A 117 -4.78 -2.15 6.65
CA GLN A 117 -5.49 -3.22 5.94
C GLN A 117 -6.39 -2.61 4.87
N PHE A 118 -6.12 -2.95 3.61
CA PHE A 118 -6.99 -2.59 2.49
C PHE A 118 -7.99 -3.73 2.22
N TYR A 119 -9.28 -3.39 2.19
CA TYR A 119 -10.41 -4.26 1.81
C TYR A 119 -10.86 -3.97 0.37
#